data_AF-A0A920M3Y2-F1
#
_entry.id   AF-A0A920M3Y2-F1
#
_cell.length_a   1.000
_cell.length_b   1.000
_cell.length_c   1.000
_cell.angle_alpha   90.00
_cell.angle_beta   90.00
_cell.angle_gamma   90.00
#
_symmetry.space_group_name_H-M   'P 1'
#
loop_
_entity.id
_entity.type
_entity.pdbx_description
1 polymer ?
#
loop_
_entity_poly.entity_id
_entity_poly.type
_entity_poly.pdbx_seq_one_letter_code
_entity_poly.pdbx_strand_id
1 'polypeptide(L)' 'MTNNYKAVKFWPKIPHGIWLREATSVSVDSNDNVYVFNRGNVPLLIFDKKEI' A
#
# COMPACT_ATOMS: atom_id res chain seq x y z
N MET A 1 -18.40 12.93 14.98
CA MET A 1 -17.11 12.67 14.31
C MET A 1 -17.38 12.52 12.83
N THR A 2 -17.11 13.56 12.04
CA THR A 2 -17.21 13.50 10.58
C THR A 2 -15.95 12.83 10.05
N ASN A 3 -16.10 11.62 9.50
CA ASN A 3 -15.02 10.92 8.82
C ASN A 3 -14.72 11.62 7.50
N ASN A 4 -13.71 12.48 7.47
CA ASN A 4 -13.19 13.11 6.25
C ASN A 4 -12.24 12.19 5.46
N TYR A 5 -12.45 10.88 5.53
CA TYR A 5 -11.63 9.88 4.83
C TYR A 5 -12.50 9.13 3.83
N LYS A 6 -11.97 8.92 2.63
CA LYS A 6 -12.61 8.14 1.57
C LYS A 6 -11.62 7.10 1.07
N ALA A 7 -12.10 5.88 0.83
CA ALA A 7 -11.28 4.86 0.20
C ALA A 7 -10.94 5.27 -1.24
N VAL A 8 -9.67 5.15 -1.61
CA VAL A 8 -9.24 5.31 -2.99
C VAL A 8 -9.49 4.00 -3.73
N LYS A 9 -10.34 4.05 -4.74
CA LYS A 9 -10.71 2.85 -5.51
C LYS A 9 -9.51 2.40 -6.35
N PHE A 10 -9.25 1.09 -6.37
CA PHE A 10 -8.19 0.45 -7.19
C PHE A 10 -6.75 0.80 -6.79
N TRP A 11 -6.54 1.40 -5.63
CA TRP A 11 -5.21 1.55 -5.04
C TRP A 11 -4.82 0.33 -4.20
N PRO A 12 -3.55 -0.11 -4.22
CA PRO A 12 -2.46 0.32 -5.09
C PRO A 12 -2.43 -0.43 -6.43
N LYS A 13 -1.76 0.14 -7.43
CA LYS A 13 -1.44 -0.59 -8.68
C LYS A 13 -0.22 -1.46 -8.45
N ILE A 14 -0.38 -2.76 -8.66
CA ILE A 14 0.70 -3.74 -8.48
C ILE A 14 1.10 -4.26 -9.87
N PRO A 15 2.40 -4.22 -10.23
CA PRO A 15 2.89 -4.78 -11.49
C PRO A 15 2.51 -6.25 -11.64
N HIS A 16 2.29 -6.68 -12.89
CA HIS A 16 1.99 -8.08 -13.18
C HIS A 16 3.08 -9.01 -12.62
N GLY A 17 2.65 -10.13 -12.01
CA GLY A 17 3.55 -11.10 -11.39
C GLY A 17 3.94 -10.77 -9.94
N ILE A 18 3.49 -9.65 -9.39
CA ILE A 18 3.58 -9.34 -7.96
C ILE A 18 2.16 -9.42 -7.36
N TRP A 19 2.03 -10.01 -6.18
CA TRP A 19 0.75 -10.06 -5.48
C TRP A 19 0.91 -9.91 -3.98
N LEU A 20 -0.09 -9.26 -3.37
CA LEU A 20 -0.27 -9.25 -1.93
C LEU A 20 -0.98 -10.53 -1.48
N ARG A 21 -0.67 -10.99 -0.27
CA ARG A 21 -1.56 -11.87 0.52
C ARG A 21 -2.03 -11.11 1.76
N GLU A 22 -1.73 -11.60 2.95
CA GLU A 22 -2.01 -10.89 4.20
C GLU A 22 -1.01 -9.75 4.36
N ALA A 23 -1.50 -8.50 4.34
CA ALA A 23 -0.75 -7.32 4.74
C ALA A 23 -0.69 -7.28 6.28
N THR A 24 0.45 -7.62 6.86
CA THR A 24 0.61 -7.79 8.31
C THR A 24 0.95 -6.48 9.02
N SER A 25 1.59 -5.54 8.33
CA SER A 25 1.93 -4.23 8.89
C SER A 25 2.10 -3.18 7.80
N VAL A 26 1.78 -1.93 8.15
CA VAL A 26 1.97 -0.76 7.29
C VAL A 26 2.72 0.36 8.03
N SER A 27 3.50 1.15 7.30
CA SER A 27 4.18 2.35 7.83
C SER A 27 4.31 3.41 6.73
N VAL A 28 4.65 4.63 7.12
CA VAL A 28 4.88 5.75 6.21
C VAL A 28 6.19 6.45 6.54
N ASP A 29 6.86 7.02 5.53
CA ASP A 29 8.03 7.87 5.72
C ASP A 29 7.70 9.37 5.55
N SER A 30 8.71 10.24 5.66
CA SER A 30 8.55 11.69 5.52
C SER A 30 8.25 12.15 4.07
N ASN A 31 8.30 11.24 3.09
CA ASN A 31 8.02 11.51 1.69
C ASN A 31 6.63 10.98 1.27
N ASP A 32 5.77 10.61 2.22
CA ASP A 32 4.47 9.98 2.01
C ASP A 32 4.54 8.61 1.29
N ASN A 33 5.67 7.89 1.34
CA ASN A 33 5.73 6.53 0.83
C ASN A 33 5.03 5.58 1.81
N VAL A 34 4.20 4.67 1.29
CA VAL A 34 3.51 3.65 2.07
C VAL A 34 4.24 2.32 1.96
N TYR A 35 4.72 1.81 3.09
CA TYR A 35 5.40 0.53 3.21
C TYR A 35 4.39 -0.52 3.65
N VAL A 36 4.30 -1.63 2.91
CA VAL A 36 3.41 -2.75 3.19
C VAL A 36 4.22 -4.04 3.30
N PHE A 37 4.34 -4.56 4.53
CA PHE A 37 4.92 -5.88 4.76
C PHE A 37 3.81 -6.93 4.66
N ASN A 38 4.02 -7.96 3.85
CA ASN A 38 2.99 -8.94 3.51
C ASN A 38 3.56 -10.34 3.22
N ARG A 39 2.68 -11.34 3.13
CA ARG A 39 3.03 -12.75 2.85
C ARG A 39 2.91 -13.16 1.37
N GLY A 40 2.90 -12.20 0.46
CA GLY A 40 2.96 -12.40 -0.98
C GLY A 40 4.32 -12.85 -1.47
N ASN A 41 4.50 -12.91 -2.79
CA ASN A 41 5.79 -13.31 -3.38
C ASN A 41 6.90 -12.27 -3.22
N VAL A 42 6.52 -11.00 -3.01
CA VAL A 42 7.45 -9.93 -2.63
C VAL A 42 7.04 -9.45 -1.23
N PRO A 43 7.84 -9.76 -0.19
CA PRO A 43 7.44 -9.46 1.19
C PRO A 43 7.34 -7.95 1.48
N LEU A 44 8.27 -7.19 0.89
CA LEU A 44 8.45 -5.74 0.88
C LEU A 44 7.78 -4.98 -0.28
N LEU A 45 6.59 -4.36 -0.14
CA LEU A 45 6.10 -3.42 -1.15
C LEU A 45 6.13 -1.97 -0.64
N ILE A 46 6.55 -1.05 -1.50
CA ILE A 46 6.61 0.39 -1.22
C ILE A 46 5.82 1.10 -2.32
N PHE A 47 4.82 1.89 -1.93
CA PHE A 47 3.99 2.66 -2.83
C PHE A 47 4.25 4.14 -2.61
N ASP A 48 4.60 4.87 -3.67
CA ASP A 48 4.76 6.31 -3.57
C ASP A 48 3.40 7.01 -3.54
N LYS A 49 3.43 8.30 -3.20
CA LYS A 49 2.25 9.17 -3.18
C LYS A 49 1.54 9.28 -4.54
N LYS A 50 2.26 9.15 -5.66
CA LYS A 50 1.70 9.32 -7.01
C LYS A 50 0.82 8.15 -7.41
N GLU A 51 0.96 7.02 -6.73
CA GLU A 51 0.10 5.87 -6.97
C GLU A 51 -1.30 6.04 -6.36
N ILE A 52 -1.49 6.92 -5.35
CA ILE A 52 -2.76 7.23 -4.67
C ILE A 52 -3.72 8.04 -5.57
#